data_AF-A0A354FMK6-F1
#
_entry.id   AF-A0A354FMK6-F1
#
_cell.length_a   1.000
_cell.length_b   1.000
_cell.length_c   1.000
_cell.angle_alpha   90.00
_cell.angle_beta   90.00
_cell.angle_gamma   90.00
#
_symmetry.space_group_name_H-M   'P 1'
#
loop_
_entity.id
_entity.type
_entity.pdbx_description
1 polymer ?
#
loop_
_entity_poly.entity_id
_entity_poly.type
_entity_poly.pdbx_seq_one_letter_code
_entity_poly.pdbx_strand_id
1 'polypeptide(L)' 'MKFDYTGLTQAEADQSRRENGANALTQQHVETFLDKLRSNLRDPIIIILIVALGVTVLLA' A
#
# COMPACT_ATOMS: atom_id res chain seq x y z
N MET A 1 -35.65 13.91 35.24
CA MET A 1 -34.30 13.64 35.75
C MET A 1 -33.30 13.98 34.65
N LYS A 2 -32.42 14.95 34.85
CA LYS A 2 -31.24 15.12 33.99
C LYS A 2 -30.23 14.09 34.47
N PHE A 3 -29.90 13.13 33.61
CA PHE A 3 -28.84 12.18 33.88
C PHE A 3 -27.53 12.82 33.42
N ASP A 4 -26.65 13.14 34.37
CA ASP A 4 -25.28 13.53 34.07
C ASP A 4 -24.49 12.25 33.77
N TYR A 5 -24.37 11.92 32.50
CA TYR A 5 -23.45 10.87 32.05
C TYR A 5 -22.10 11.51 31.79
N THR A 6 -21.14 11.24 32.67
CA THR A 6 -19.74 11.55 32.38
C THR A 6 -19.27 10.57 31.31
N GLY A 7 -18.79 11.09 30.18
CA GLY A 7 -18.24 10.27 29.10
C GLY A 7 -16.95 9.54 29.51
N LEU A 8 -16.38 8.79 28.58
CA LEU A 8 -15.10 8.11 28.78
C LEU A 8 -14.00 9.12 29.13
N THR A 9 -13.18 8.75 30.11
CA THR A 9 -11.92 9.44 30.40
C THR A 9 -10.92 9.21 29.27
N GLN A 10 -9.89 10.05 29.19
CA GLN A 10 -8.84 9.89 28.17
C GLN A 10 -8.15 8.52 28.27
N ALA A 11 -7.95 8.02 29.49
CA ALA A 11 -7.35 6.71 29.72
C ALA A 11 -8.21 5.56 29.17
N GLU A 12 -9.53 5.61 29.37
CA GLU A 12 -10.46 4.59 28.87
C GLU A 12 -10.60 4.67 27.34
N ALA A 13 -10.59 5.89 26.77
CA ALA A 13 -10.57 6.09 25.32
C ALA A 13 -9.29 5.53 24.68
N ASP A 14 -8.13 5.73 25.32
CA ASP A 14 -6.86 5.18 24.86
C ASP A 14 -6.79 3.66 25.01
N GLN A 15 -7.36 3.09 26.07
CA GLN A 15 -7.48 1.64 26.23
C GLN A 15 -8.35 1.04 25.14
N SER A 16 -9.52 1.63 24.89
CA SER A 16 -10.44 1.19 23.83
C SER A 16 -9.77 1.22 22.44
N ARG A 17 -8.98 2.27 22.15
CA ARG A 17 -8.22 2.39 20.89
C ARG A 17 -7.16 1.30 20.73
N ARG A 18 -6.51 0.87 21.82
CA ARG A 18 -5.53 -0.24 21.79
C ARG A 18 -6.19 -1.59 21.54
N GLU A 19 -7.36 -1.80 22.14
CA GLU A 19 -8.08 -3.08 22.06
C GLU A 19 -8.83 -3.26 20.74
N ASN A 20 -9.47 -2.20 20.24
CA ASN A 20 -10.37 -2.26 19.08
C ASN A 20 -9.76 -1.67 17.80
N GLY A 21 -8.56 -1.08 17.90
CA GLY A 21 -7.93 -0.35 16.83
C GLY A 21 -8.50 1.05 16.65
N ALA A 22 -7.85 1.83 15.78
CA ALA A 22 -8.36 3.14 15.41
C ALA A 22 -9.58 2.99 14.50
N ASN A 23 -10.60 3.83 14.69
CA ASN A 23 -11.72 3.96 13.76
C ASN A 23 -11.29 4.71 12.49
N ALA A 24 -10.34 4.14 11.77
CA ALA A 24 -9.81 4.64 10.51
C ALA A 24 -10.06 3.60 9.43
N LEU A 25 -10.42 4.07 8.23
CA LEU A 25 -10.53 3.20 7.07
C LEU A 25 -9.15 2.64 6.71
N THR A 26 -9.09 1.36 6.40
CA THR A 26 -7.86 0.72 5.94
C THR A 26 -7.43 1.35 4.63
N GLN A 27 -6.19 1.86 4.58
CA GLN A 27 -5.63 2.34 3.32
C GLN A 27 -5.33 1.13 2.44
N GLN A 28 -5.88 1.12 1.23
CA GLN A 28 -5.55 0.09 0.26
C GLN A 28 -4.07 0.20 -0.10
N HIS A 29 -3.40 -0.94 -0.15
CA HIS A 29 -2.00 -0.99 -0.58
C HIS A 29 -1.94 -0.58 -2.06
N VAL A 30 -1.48 0.64 -2.31
CA VAL A 30 -1.26 1.13 -3.68
C VAL A 30 0.13 0.68 -4.08
N GLU A 31 0.22 -0.14 -5.13
CA GLU A 31 1.52 -0.45 -5.71
C GLU A 31 2.21 0.84 -6.18
N THR A 32 3.48 0.98 -5.82
CA THR A 32 4.29 2.12 -6.26
C THR A 32 4.51 2.02 -7.77
N PHE A 33 4.79 3.15 -8.42
CA PHE A 33 5.16 3.18 -9.84
C PHE A 33 6.31 2.21 -10.17
N LEU A 34 7.33 2.12 -9.30
CA LEU A 34 8.46 1.20 -9.50
C LEU A 34 8.06 -0.27 -9.35
N ASP A 35 7.08 -0.58 -8.52
CA ASP A 35 6.58 -1.94 -8.35
C ASP A 35 5.86 -2.38 -9.62
N LYS A 36 5.01 -1.51 -10.17
CA LYS A 36 4.37 -1.72 -11.47
C LYS A 36 5.38 -1.81 -12.61
N LEU A 37 6.39 -0.94 -12.63
CA LEU A 37 7.41 -0.96 -13.68
C LEU A 37 8.17 -2.29 -13.68
N ARG A 38 8.64 -2.76 -12.51
CA ARG A 38 9.31 -4.07 -12.39
C ARG A 38 8.39 -5.24 -12.73
N SER A 39 7.11 -5.14 -12.39
CA SER A 39 6.11 -6.14 -12.75
C SER A 39 5.96 -6.27 -14.27
N ASN A 40 5.84 -5.15 -14.99
CA ASN A 40 5.75 -5.13 -16.45
C ASN A 40 7.02 -5.67 -17.12
N LEU A 41 8.21 -5.39 -16.58
CA LEU A 41 9.47 -5.92 -17.14
C LEU A 41 9.58 -7.46 -17.10
N ARG A 42 8.71 -8.16 -16.37
CA ARG A 42 8.66 -9.63 -16.33
C ARG A 42 7.78 -10.24 -17.44
N ASP A 43 7.10 -9.42 -18.24
CA ASP A 43 6.32 -9.89 -19.37
C ASP A 43 7.24 -10.54 -20.44
N PRO A 44 6.95 -11.77 -20.89
CA PRO A 44 7.72 -12.44 -21.94
C PRO A 44 7.93 -11.58 -23.21
N ILE A 45 6.94 -10.77 -23.60
CA ILE A 45 7.04 -9.88 -24.76
C ILE A 45 8.09 -8.80 -24.53
N ILE A 46 8.06 -8.15 -23.36
CA ILE A 46 9.00 -7.08 -23.01
C ILE A 46 10.43 -7.64 -22.94
N ILE A 47 10.61 -8.85 -22.40
CA ILE A 47 11.91 -9.52 -22.35
C ILE A 47 12.47 -9.72 -23.76
N ILE A 48 11.66 -10.20 -24.71
CA ILE A 48 12.09 -10.39 -26.10
C ILE A 48 12.53 -9.05 -26.73
N LEU A 49 11.78 -7.97 -26.49
CA LEU A 49 12.13 -6.63 -26.99
C LEU A 49 13.47 -6.13 -26.42
N ILE A 50 13.72 -6.35 -25.13
CA ILE A 50 14.99 -5.99 -24.49
C ILE A 50 16.15 -6.78 -25.09
N VAL A 51 15.98 -8.08 -25.34
CA VAL A 51 17.01 -8.91 -26.00
C VAL A 51 17.28 -8.43 -27.42
N ALA A 52 16.23 -8.14 -28.21
CA ALA A 52 16.36 -7.62 -29.57
C ALA A 52 17.10 -6.27 -29.60
N LEU A 53 16.80 -5.39 -28.65
CA LEU A 53 17.53 -4.14 -28.47
C LEU A 53 19.02 -4.40 -28.15
N GLY A 54 19.31 -5.33 -27.23
CA GLY A 54 20.68 -5.69 -26.88
C GLY A 54 21.48 -6.22 -28.07
N VAL A 55 20.88 -7.12 -28.86
CA VAL A 55 21.48 -7.62 -30.11
C VAL A 55 21.76 -6.48 -31.09
N THR A 56 20.82 -5.56 -31.24
CA THR A 56 20.98 -4.40 -32.14
C THR A 56 22.12 -3.49 -31.68
N VAL A 57 22.21 -3.18 -30.39
CA VAL A 57 23.28 -2.33 -29.84
C VAL A 57 24.65 -3.01 -29.91
N LEU A 58 24.70 -4.34 -29.78
CA LEU A 58 25.96 -5.11 -29.84
C LEU A 58 26.45 -5.37 -31.28
N LEU A 59 25.55 -5.41 -32.25
CA LEU A 59 25.86 -5.66 -33.67
C LEU A 59 25.88 -4.40 -34.54
N ALA A 60 25.44 -3.26 -34.02
CA ALA A 60 25.54 -1.94 -34.67
C ALA A 60 26.91 -1.30 -34.41
#